data_AF-A0A831UIS4-F1
#
_entry.id   AF-A0A831UIS4-F1
#
_cell.length_a   1.000
_cell.length_b   1.000
_cell.length_c   1.000
_cell.angle_alpha   90.00
_cell.angle_beta   90.00
_cell.angle_gamma   90.00
#
_symmetry.space_group_name_H-M   'P 1'
#
loop_
_entity.id
_entity.type
_entity.pdbx_description
1 polymer ?
#
loop_
_entity_poly.entity_id
_entity_poly.type
_entity_poly.pdbx_seq_one_letter_code
_entity_poly.pdbx_strand_id
1 'polypeptide(L)' 'MPHWSTVYHYFRKWQKEGVWEKAVQALVRRDREREGRPASPSALVMDSQSVVTSEAWVYLACYDCW' A
#
# COMPACT_ATOMS: atom_id res chain seq x y z
N MET A 1 14.88 20.63 8.92
CA MET A 1 14.18 19.36 8.64
C MET A 1 14.44 18.41 9.80
N PRO A 2 13.44 17.65 10.27
CA PRO A 2 13.67 16.62 11.29
C PRO A 2 14.64 15.56 10.75
N HIS A 3 15.43 14.97 11.64
CA HIS A 3 16.38 13.93 11.27
C HIS A 3 15.63 12.69 10.74
N TRP A 4 16.12 12.12 9.64
CA TRP A 4 15.44 11.02 8.92
C TRP A 4 15.14 9.81 9.82
N SER A 5 15.99 9.56 10.82
CA SER A 5 15.81 8.46 11.79
C SER A 5 14.54 8.61 12.63
N THR A 6 14.15 9.84 12.97
CA THR A 6 12.92 10.12 13.73
C THR A 6 11.69 9.81 12.88
N VAL A 7 11.68 10.25 11.62
CA VAL A 7 10.58 9.98 10.68
C VAL A 7 10.45 8.47 10.44
N TYR A 8 11.57 7.80 10.21
CA TYR A 8 11.58 6.35 9.98
C TYR A 8 11.14 5.56 11.23
N HIS A 9 11.48 6.04 12.43
CA HIS A 9 11.06 5.40 13.67
C HIS A 9 9.53 5.37 13.81
N TYR A 10 8.85 6.49 13.59
CA TYR A 10 7.39 6.55 13.63
C TYR A 10 6.76 5.74 12.51
N PHE A 11 7.30 5.83 11.29
CA PHE A 11 6.84 5.01 10.17
C PHE A 11 6.88 3.52 10.49
N ARG A 12 8.02 3.02 11.00
CA ARG A 12 8.18 1.61 11.38
C ARG A 12 7.27 1.21 12.52
N LYS A 13 7.04 2.09 13.48
CA LYS A 13 6.10 1.86 14.58
C LYS A 13 4.67 1.68 14.06
N TRP A 14 4.21 2.61 13.22
CA TRP A 14 2.88 2.55 12.63
C TRP A 14 2.67 1.35 11.70
N GLN A 15 3.71 0.98 10.94
CA GLN A 15 3.70 -0.25 10.14
C GLN A 15 3.51 -1.49 11.02
N LYS A 16 4.20 -1.58 12.16
CA LYS A 16 4.04 -2.71 13.09
C LYS A 16 2.68 -2.73 13.79
N GLU A 17 2.14 -1.55 14.09
CA GLU A 17 0.86 -1.40 14.79
C GLU A 17 -0.37 -1.55 13.88
N GLY A 18 -0.16 -1.75 12.57
CA GLY A 18 -1.21 -1.87 11.57
C GLY A 18 -2.02 -0.57 11.39
N VAL A 19 -1.41 0.58 11.64
CA VAL A 19 -2.10 1.88 11.62
C VAL A 19 -2.56 2.23 10.21
N TRP A 20 -1.77 1.86 9.21
CA TRP A 20 -2.12 2.09 7.81
C TRP A 20 -3.37 1.33 7.40
N GLU A 21 -3.45 0.06 7.76
CA GLU A 21 -4.57 -0.82 7.45
C GLU A 21 -5.85 -0.28 8.11
N LYS A 22 -5.77 0.15 9.37
CA LYS A 22 -6.89 0.76 10.09
C LYS A 22 -7.35 2.08 9.44
N ALA A 23 -6.41 2.91 9.02
CA ALA A 23 -6.71 4.18 8.36
C ALA A 23 -7.41 3.95 7.02
N VAL A 24 -6.89 3.05 6.19
CA VAL A 24 -7.50 2.68 4.89
C VAL A 24 -8.89 2.10 5.10
N GLN A 25 -9.06 1.17 6.05
CA GLN A 25 -10.38 0.60 6.36
C GLN A 25 -11.40 1.66 6.80
N ALA A 26 -10.99 2.62 7.63
CA ALA A 26 -11.85 3.71 8.07
C ALA A 26 -12.27 4.62 6.91
N LEU A 27 -11.34 4.94 6.01
CA LEU A 27 -11.61 5.76 4.82
C LEU A 27 -12.55 5.03 3.86
N VAL A 28 -12.29 3.75 3.56
CA VAL A 28 -13.14 2.93 2.69
C VAL A 28 -14.55 2.82 3.26
N ARG A 29 -14.70 2.61 4.58
CA ARG A 29 -16.02 2.55 5.22
C ARG A 29 -16.80 3.85 5.02
N ARG A 30 -16.15 4.99 5.29
CA ARG A 30 -16.77 6.33 5.13
C ARG A 30 -17.19 6.60 3.70
N ASP A 31 -16.34 6.23 2.74
CA ASP A 31 -16.63 6.44 1.33
C ASP A 31 -17.82 5.58 0.86
N ARG A 32 -17.87 4.31 1.28
CA ARG A 32 -19.01 3.42 1.00
C ARG A 32 -20.32 3.94 1.61
N GLU A 33 -20.29 4.41 2.85
CA GLU A 33 -21.46 5.01 3.50
C GLU A 33 -21.95 6.25 2.74
N ARG A 34 -21.03 7.09 2.26
CA ARG A 34 -21.34 8.26 1.42
C ARG A 34 -21.98 7.88 0.08
N GLU A 35 -21.60 6.74 -0.49
CA GLU A 35 -22.22 6.18 -1.70
C GLU A 35 -23.55 5.44 -1.43
N GLY A 36 -24.01 5.37 -0.17
CA GLY A 36 -25.22 4.62 0.20
C GLY A 36 -25.04 3.10 0.20
N ARG A 37 -23.80 2.61 0.24
CA ARG A 37 -23.44 1.20 0.22
C ARG A 37 -23.16 0.70 1.65
N PRO A 38 -23.29 -0.62 1.92
CA PRO A 38 -22.93 -1.16 3.22
C PRO A 38 -21.45 -0.90 3.57
N ALA A 39 -21.22 -0.52 4.84
CA ALA A 39 -19.94 -0.22 5.45
C ALA A 39 -18.92 -1.38 5.35
N SER A 40 -19.41 -2.62 5.38
CA SER A 40 -18.60 -3.81 5.15
C SER A 40 -18.65 -4.19 3.68
N PRO A 41 -17.51 -4.31 2.98
CA PRO A 41 -17.48 -4.87 1.64
C PRO A 41 -17.87 -6.35 1.66
N SER A 42 -18.59 -6.80 0.63
CA SER A 42 -18.89 -8.22 0.40
C SER A 42 -17.76 -8.95 -0.35
N ALA A 43 -16.87 -8.20 -1.01
CA ALA A 43 -15.73 -8.72 -1.74
C ALA A 43 -14.51 -7.81 -1.51
N LEU A 44 -13.33 -8.42 -1.34
CA LEU A 44 -12.05 -7.74 -1.19
C LEU A 44 -11.25 -7.90 -2.48
N VAL A 45 -10.84 -6.80 -3.11
CA VAL A 45 -9.89 -6.82 -4.23
C VAL A 45 -8.50 -6.59 -3.67
N MET A 46 -7.66 -7.61 -3.72
CA MET A 46 -6.23 -7.51 -3.39
C MET A 46 -5.46 -7.53 -4.71
N ASP A 47 -4.90 -6.39 -5.10
CA ASP A 47 -4.01 -6.28 -6.26
C ASP A 47 -2.57 -6.17 -5.76
N SER A 48 -1.67 -7.00 -6.29
CA SER A 48 -0.24 -6.93 -5.99
C SER A 48 0.48 -6.28 -7.15
N GLN A 49 0.88 -5.02 -6.99
CA GLN A 49 1.70 -4.33 -7.97
C GLN A 49 3.17 -4.44 -7.60
N SER A 50 3.96 -5.02 -8.48
CA SER A 50 5.41 -5.07 -8.35
C SER A 50 6.02 -3.80 -8.96
N VAL A 51 6.78 -3.05 -8.16
CA VAL A 51 7.60 -1.96 -8.68
C VAL A 51 8.91 -2.55 -9.18
N VAL A 52 9.07 -2.64 -10.50
CA VAL A 52 10.31 -3.12 -11.09
C VAL A 52 11.38 -2.03 -10.95
N THR A 53 12.45 -2.35 -10.25
CA THR A 53 13.61 -1.46 -10.07
C THR A 53 14.46 -1.46 -11.34
N SER A 54 15.19 -0.37 -11.61
CA SER A 54 15.95 -0.15 -12.84
C SER A 54 16.90 -1.29 -13.23
N GLU A 55 17.49 -1.99 -12.25
CA GLU A 55 18.35 -3.14 -12.51
C GLU A 55 17.55 -4.36 -12.97
N ALA A 56 16.38 -4.61 -12.38
CA ALA A 56 15.51 -5.72 -12.75
C ALA A 56 14.94 -5.56 -14.18
N TRP A 57 14.66 -4.32 -14.62
CA TRP A 57 14.27 -4.04 -16.01
C TRP A 57 15.34 -4.43 -17.02
N VAL A 58 16.62 -4.17 -16.72
CA VAL A 58 17.73 -4.48 -17.63
C VAL A 58 17.88 -5.99 -17.81
N TYR A 59 17.74 -6.77 -16.73
CA TYR A 59 17.84 -8.23 -16.82
C TYR A 59 16.63 -8.85 -17.53
N LEU A 60 15.39 -8.47 -17.17
CA LEU A 60 14.18 -9.03 -17.80
C LEU A 60 14.09 -8.72 -19.29
N ALA A 61 14.41 -7.49 -19.72
CA ALA A 61 14.44 -7.13 -21.13
C ALA A 61 15.49 -7.92 -21.95
N CYS A 62 16.55 -8.42 -21.31
CA CYS A 62 17.62 -9.18 -21.97
C CYS A 62 17.28 -10.68 -22.09
N TYR A 63 16.53 -11.26 -21.13
CA TYR A 63 16.08 -12.65 -21.19
C TYR A 63 14.87 -12.86 -22.12
N ASP A 64 14.03 -11.85 -22.30
CA ASP A 64 12.86 -11.91 -23.21
C ASP A 64 13.21 -11.68 -24.70
N CYS A 65 14.51 -11.62 -25.03
CA CYS A 65 15.04 -11.41 -26.40
C CYS A 65 15.80 -12.63 -26.98
N TRP A 66 15.59 -13.84 -26.45
CA TRP A 66 16.07 -15.09 -27.07
C TRP A 66 14.97 -16.13 -27.22
#